data_AF-A0AAW0A0K2-F1
#
_entry.id   AF-A0AAW0A0K2-F1
#
_cell.length_a   1.000
_cell.length_b   1.000
_cell.length_c   1.000
_cell.angle_alpha   90.00
_cell.angle_beta   90.00
_cell.angle_gamma   90.00
#
_symmetry.space_group_name_H-M   'P 1'
#
loop_
_entity.id
_entity.type
_entity.pdbx_description
1 polymer ?
#
loop_
_entity_poly.entity_id
_entity_poly.type
_entity_poly.pdbx_seq_one_letter_code
_entity_poly.pdbx_strand_id
1 'polypeptide(L)'
;MSSVTANSETANLTPPITIPTSIPFTLWTTTDPSQPPTRSLSTTKTITANVCSEFTQYIAPATPVSAQHKLAIVQDGGGNPIVFSIGSDDRLYCIQHIPGASSGWQSVDITPTTQTGYRAVAFDVVQDMSTKNVNLAVAVTTGATGTNTDLYTIFVTKDLPVGNSFGTRELVCGEQSDWFKF
;
A
#
# COMPACT_ATOMS: atom_id res chain seq x y z
N MET A 1 -6.84 -9.73 42.65
CA MET A 1 -6.13 -9.23 41.46
C MET A 1 -5.21 -10.34 41.00
N SER A 2 -5.57 -11.04 39.93
CA SER A 2 -4.75 -12.11 39.36
C SER A 2 -3.81 -11.47 38.33
N SER A 3 -2.49 -11.51 38.57
CA SER A 3 -1.50 -11.03 37.62
C SER A 3 -1.33 -12.08 36.52
N VAL A 4 -1.60 -11.69 35.27
CA VAL A 4 -1.27 -12.51 34.10
C VAL A 4 0.22 -12.33 33.80
N THR A 5 0.99 -13.39 34.03
CA THR A 5 2.39 -13.46 33.58
C THR A 5 2.39 -13.75 32.09
N ALA A 6 2.83 -12.80 31.28
CA ALA A 6 3.05 -13.05 29.85
C ALA A 6 4.23 -14.01 29.70
N ASN A 7 3.97 -15.23 29.25
CA ASN A 7 5.04 -16.13 28.82
C ASN A 7 5.72 -15.49 27.61
N SER A 8 7.02 -15.21 27.72
CA SER A 8 7.84 -14.81 26.59
C SER A 8 8.09 -16.03 25.69
N GLU A 9 7.06 -16.49 25.00
CA GLU A 9 7.26 -17.36 23.86
C GLU A 9 7.88 -16.48 22.77
N THR A 10 9.21 -16.59 22.61
CA THR A 10 9.88 -16.21 21.38
C THR A 10 9.20 -17.00 20.27
N ALA A 11 8.31 -16.33 19.52
CA ALA A 11 7.62 -16.95 18.40
C ALA A 11 8.69 -17.56 17.48
N ASN A 12 8.73 -18.90 17.41
CA ASN A 12 9.61 -19.60 16.49
C ASN A 12 9.06 -19.38 15.09
N LEU A 13 9.51 -18.28 14.49
CA LEU A 13 9.20 -17.91 13.12
C LEU A 13 9.68 -19.02 12.19
N THR A 14 8.88 -19.31 11.16
CA THR A 14 9.26 -20.31 10.16
C THR A 14 10.47 -19.76 9.41
N PRO A 15 11.61 -20.48 9.39
CA PRO A 15 12.79 -19.98 8.70
C PRO A 15 12.48 -19.75 7.21
N PRO A 16 12.97 -18.64 6.62
CA PRO A 16 12.76 -18.35 5.20
C PRO A 16 13.26 -19.50 4.32
N ILE A 17 12.48 -19.86 3.30
CA ILE A 17 12.95 -20.71 2.22
C ILE A 17 13.62 -19.82 1.19
N THR A 18 14.92 -20.01 0.98
CA THR A 18 15.68 -19.31 -0.07
C THR A 18 15.62 -20.12 -1.37
N ILE A 19 15.00 -19.55 -2.40
CA ILE A 19 14.93 -20.12 -3.74
C ILE A 19 15.97 -19.39 -4.61
N PRO A 20 17.02 -20.08 -5.10
CA PRO A 20 17.94 -19.49 -6.05
C PRO A 20 17.24 -19.27 -7.39
N THR A 21 17.44 -18.10 -8.01
CA THR A 21 16.95 -17.83 -9.36
C THR A 21 18.10 -17.82 -10.37
N SER A 22 17.77 -17.97 -11.66
CA SER A 22 18.72 -17.79 -12.76
C SER A 22 18.82 -16.34 -13.23
N ILE A 23 18.13 -15.40 -12.55
CA ILE A 23 18.09 -13.99 -12.97
C ILE A 23 19.37 -13.30 -12.48
N PRO A 24 20.22 -12.78 -13.38
CA PRO A 24 21.46 -12.12 -13.00
C PRO A 24 21.19 -10.83 -12.22
N PHE A 25 21.97 -10.60 -11.17
CA PHE A 25 21.89 -9.38 -10.37
C PHE A 25 22.33 -8.17 -11.20
N THR A 26 21.60 -7.05 -11.08
CA THR A 26 21.99 -5.80 -11.74
C THR A 26 23.04 -5.06 -10.94
N LEU A 27 24.19 -4.80 -11.53
CA LEU A 27 25.25 -3.97 -10.97
C LEU A 27 25.13 -2.55 -11.53
N TRP A 28 25.27 -1.58 -10.64
CA TRP A 28 25.40 -0.16 -10.98
C TRP A 28 26.83 0.26 -10.72
N THR A 29 27.50 0.81 -11.73
CA THR A 29 28.85 1.33 -11.60
C THR A 29 28.85 2.83 -11.91
N THR A 30 29.42 3.61 -10.99
CA THR A 30 29.69 5.04 -11.18
C THR A 30 31.19 5.22 -11.07
N THR A 31 31.88 5.16 -12.20
CA THR A 31 33.34 5.40 -12.28
C THR A 31 33.69 6.88 -12.35
N ASP A 32 32.74 7.73 -12.74
CA ASP A 32 32.86 9.18 -12.80
C ASP A 32 31.58 9.81 -12.23
N PRO A 33 31.67 10.63 -11.15
CA PRO A 33 30.52 11.27 -10.54
C PRO A 33 29.84 12.33 -11.43
N SER A 34 30.46 12.74 -12.54
CA SER A 34 29.87 13.65 -13.52
C SER A 34 29.02 12.95 -14.60
N GLN A 35 29.03 11.62 -14.64
CA GLN A 35 28.28 10.81 -15.61
C GLN A 35 27.15 10.02 -14.92
N PRO A 36 26.05 9.76 -15.64
CA PRO A 36 24.99 8.90 -15.13
C PRO A 36 25.52 7.47 -14.89
N PRO A 37 25.03 6.77 -13.85
CA PRO A 37 25.48 5.42 -13.52
C PRO A 37 25.19 4.45 -14.65
N THR A 38 26.14 3.57 -14.96
CA THR A 38 25.98 2.55 -16.00
C THR A 38 25.46 1.26 -15.40
N ARG A 39 24.49 0.64 -16.07
CA ARG A 39 23.87 -0.63 -15.67
C ARG A 39 24.55 -1.80 -16.36
N SER A 40 24.94 -2.82 -15.61
CA SER A 40 25.45 -4.09 -16.16
C SER A 40 24.85 -5.30 -15.43
N LEU A 41 24.81 -6.45 -16.08
CA LEU A 41 24.37 -7.69 -15.46
C LEU A 41 25.57 -8.43 -14.87
N SER A 42 25.44 -8.91 -13.63
CA SER A 42 26.44 -9.74 -12.99
C SER A 42 26.49 -11.12 -13.65
N THR A 43 27.69 -11.60 -13.95
CA THR A 43 27.92 -12.96 -14.45
C THR A 43 28.10 -13.99 -13.33
N THR A 44 28.26 -13.53 -12.09
CA THR A 44 28.57 -14.39 -10.93
C THR A 44 27.53 -14.33 -9.81
N LYS A 45 26.59 -13.38 -9.88
CA LYS A 45 25.55 -13.18 -8.87
C LYS A 45 24.18 -13.26 -9.51
N THR A 46 23.28 -14.02 -8.90
CA THR A 46 21.86 -14.05 -9.25
C THR A 46 21.01 -13.52 -8.12
N ILE A 47 19.77 -13.16 -8.43
CA ILE A 47 18.77 -12.76 -7.45
C ILE A 47 18.33 -14.02 -6.68
N THR A 48 18.17 -13.92 -5.37
CA THR A 48 17.52 -14.96 -4.55
C THR A 48 16.13 -14.49 -4.16
N ALA A 49 15.15 -15.40 -4.20
CA ALA A 49 13.82 -15.15 -3.65
C ALA A 49 13.73 -15.80 -2.28
N ASN A 50 13.50 -15.02 -1.23
CA ASN A 50 13.21 -15.56 0.10
C ASN A 50 11.69 -15.58 0.29
N VAL A 51 11.13 -16.74 0.56
CA VAL A 51 9.71 -16.92 0.82
C VAL A 51 9.54 -17.43 2.25
N CYS A 52 8.80 -16.67 3.07
CA CYS A 52 8.28 -17.15 4.34
C CYS A 52 6.78 -17.33 4.19
N SER A 53 6.26 -18.50 4.56
CA SER A 53 4.81 -18.69 4.72
C SER A 53 4.46 -18.45 6.18
N GLU A 54 4.49 -17.19 6.60
CA GLU A 54 3.94 -16.82 7.91
C GLU A 54 2.54 -16.26 7.70
N PHE A 55 1.55 -17.07 8.07
CA PHE A 55 0.21 -16.57 8.32
C PHE A 55 0.25 -15.97 9.73
N THR A 56 0.64 -14.71 9.85
CA THR A 56 0.35 -13.98 11.10
C THR A 56 -1.16 -13.96 11.22
N GLN A 57 -1.72 -14.64 12.23
CA GLN A 57 -3.14 -14.52 12.55
C GLN A 57 -3.35 -13.12 13.13
N TYR A 58 -3.43 -12.15 12.23
CA TYR A 58 -3.63 -10.76 12.58
C TYR A 58 -5.13 -10.57 12.79
N ILE A 59 -5.57 -10.60 14.04
CA ILE A 59 -6.96 -10.26 14.40
C ILE A 59 -7.07 -8.73 14.36
N ALA A 60 -6.99 -8.16 13.16
CA ALA A 60 -7.58 -6.86 12.87
C ALA A 60 -9.04 -7.08 12.47
N PRO A 61 -9.92 -6.10 12.66
CA PRO A 61 -11.16 -6.00 11.90
C PRO A 61 -10.78 -5.83 10.42
N ALA A 62 -10.54 -6.94 9.74
CA ALA A 62 -10.19 -6.95 8.33
C ALA A 62 -11.48 -7.10 7.53
N THR A 63 -11.84 -6.07 6.77
CA THR A 63 -12.64 -6.31 5.56
C THR A 63 -11.83 -7.26 4.66
N PRO A 64 -12.43 -8.28 4.05
CA PRO A 64 -11.70 -9.19 3.17
C PRO A 64 -10.97 -8.37 2.11
N VAL A 65 -9.63 -8.44 2.09
CA VAL A 65 -8.85 -7.87 1.00
C VAL A 65 -9.13 -8.69 -0.24
N SER A 66 -9.50 -8.03 -1.33
CA SER A 66 -9.71 -8.71 -2.61
C SER A 66 -8.36 -9.20 -3.13
N ALA A 67 -8.24 -10.50 -3.40
CA ALA A 67 -7.02 -11.08 -3.97
C ALA A 67 -6.75 -10.58 -5.40
N GLN A 68 -7.75 -9.97 -6.02
CA GLN A 68 -7.69 -9.41 -7.38
C GLN A 68 -7.21 -7.96 -7.39
N HIS A 69 -7.08 -7.32 -6.21
CA HIS A 69 -6.69 -5.92 -6.11
C HIS A 69 -5.30 -5.77 -5.49
N LYS A 70 -4.65 -4.66 -5.84
CA LYS A 70 -3.33 -4.28 -5.35
C LYS A 70 -3.35 -4.05 -3.84
N LEU A 71 -2.22 -4.36 -3.19
CA LEU A 71 -1.89 -3.86 -1.85
C LEU A 71 -0.72 -2.90 -1.99
N ALA A 72 -0.78 -1.77 -1.28
CA ALA A 72 0.37 -0.87 -1.17
C ALA A 72 0.66 -0.59 0.29
N ILE A 73 1.94 -0.57 0.64
CA ILE A 73 2.41 -0.30 2.00
C ILE A 73 3.31 0.94 1.94
N VAL A 74 3.02 1.90 2.81
CA VAL A 74 3.83 3.10 3.05
C VAL A 74 4.01 3.27 4.56
N GLN A 75 4.70 4.32 4.98
CA GLN A 75 4.91 4.63 6.39
C GLN A 75 4.27 5.98 6.77
N ASP A 76 3.83 6.12 8.01
CA ASP A 76 3.43 7.40 8.56
C ASP A 76 4.65 8.27 8.93
N GLY A 77 4.42 9.50 9.43
CA GLY A 77 5.50 10.37 9.89
C GLY A 77 6.30 9.83 11.08
N GLY A 78 5.74 8.89 11.83
CA GLY A 78 6.39 8.16 12.94
C GLY A 78 7.08 6.87 12.51
N GLY A 79 7.06 6.51 11.22
CA GLY A 79 7.62 5.26 10.71
C GLY A 79 6.70 4.04 10.89
N ASN A 80 5.48 4.22 11.39
CA ASN A 80 4.50 3.14 11.49
C ASN A 80 3.95 2.78 10.11
N PRO A 81 3.66 1.50 9.84
CA PRO A 81 3.10 1.09 8.56
C PRO A 81 1.67 1.61 8.35
N ILE A 82 1.40 2.01 7.11
CA ILE A 82 0.06 2.27 6.57
C ILE A 82 -0.13 1.36 5.35
N VAL A 83 -1.26 0.67 5.31
CA VAL A 83 -1.64 -0.22 4.21
C VAL A 83 -2.84 0.36 3.47
N PHE A 84 -2.77 0.38 2.15
CA PHE A 84 -3.88 0.70 1.27
C PHE A 84 -4.33 -0.56 0.52
N SER A 85 -5.63 -0.77 0.45
CA SER A 85 -6.22 -1.93 -0.23
C SER A 85 -7.62 -1.62 -0.74
N ILE A 86 -8.06 -2.34 -1.78
CA ILE A 86 -9.47 -2.38 -2.18
C ILE A 86 -10.08 -3.66 -1.59
N GLY A 87 -11.15 -3.49 -0.81
CA GLY A 87 -11.90 -4.59 -0.20
C GLY A 87 -12.72 -5.37 -1.22
N SER A 88 -13.27 -6.52 -0.78
CA SER A 88 -14.22 -7.32 -1.58
C SER A 88 -15.55 -6.62 -1.84
N ASP A 89 -15.80 -5.49 -1.18
CA ASP A 89 -16.95 -4.60 -1.34
C ASP A 89 -16.65 -3.41 -2.28
N ASP A 90 -15.53 -3.50 -3.01
CA ASP A 90 -15.04 -2.46 -3.92
C ASP A 90 -14.80 -1.10 -3.25
N ARG A 91 -14.47 -1.09 -1.94
CA ARG A 91 -14.11 0.12 -1.19
C ARG A 91 -12.60 0.24 -1.01
N LEU A 92 -12.08 1.46 -1.12
CA LEU A 92 -10.67 1.75 -0.81
C LEU A 92 -10.51 1.97 0.69
N TYR A 93 -9.69 1.13 1.33
CA TYR A 93 -9.38 1.22 2.75
C TYR A 93 -7.97 1.75 2.98
N CYS A 94 -7.84 2.55 4.04
CA CYS A 94 -6.58 2.92 4.67
C CYS A 94 -6.51 2.26 6.04
N ILE A 95 -5.53 1.37 6.22
CA ILE A 95 -5.34 0.57 7.42
C ILE A 95 -4.06 1.05 8.09
N GLN A 96 -4.17 1.59 9.30
CA GLN A 96 -3.09 2.27 10.01
C GLN A 96 -2.77 1.55 11.30
N HIS A 97 -1.48 1.42 11.60
CA HIS A 97 -1.04 0.98 12.92
C HIS A 97 -1.22 2.13 13.92
N ILE A 98 -1.99 1.89 14.99
CA ILE A 98 -2.26 2.85 16.05
C ILE A 98 -1.63 2.33 17.35
N PRO A 99 -0.43 2.83 17.73
CA PRO A 99 0.23 2.41 18.96
C PRO A 99 -0.67 2.59 20.19
N GLY A 100 -0.89 1.51 20.94
CA GLY A 100 -1.71 1.52 22.15
C GLY A 100 -3.23 1.35 21.94
N ALA A 101 -3.72 1.24 20.70
CA ALA A 101 -5.09 0.81 20.44
C ALA A 101 -5.28 -0.67 20.81
N SER A 102 -6.49 -1.07 21.19
CA SER A 102 -6.79 -2.46 21.63
C SER A 102 -6.49 -3.52 20.56
N SER A 103 -6.68 -3.20 19.28
CA SER A 103 -6.32 -4.03 18.12
C SER A 103 -4.94 -3.73 17.54
N GLY A 104 -4.29 -2.65 17.99
CA GLY A 104 -3.09 -2.06 17.37
C GLY A 104 -3.31 -1.46 15.99
N TRP A 105 -4.50 -1.60 15.37
CA TRP A 105 -4.80 -1.13 14.02
C TRP A 105 -6.19 -0.55 13.90
N GLN A 106 -6.31 0.41 12.99
CA GLN A 106 -7.57 1.03 12.61
C GLN A 106 -7.71 0.97 11.09
N SER A 107 -8.88 0.53 10.60
CA SER A 107 -9.25 0.60 9.19
C SER A 107 -10.24 1.74 8.98
N VAL A 108 -10.01 2.53 7.94
CA VAL A 108 -10.86 3.66 7.55
C VAL A 108 -11.20 3.52 6.07
N ASP A 109 -12.49 3.55 5.72
CA ASP A 109 -12.93 3.68 4.34
C ASP A 109 -12.60 5.10 3.85
N ILE A 110 -11.73 5.16 2.84
CA ILE A 110 -11.29 6.40 2.20
C ILE A 110 -11.72 6.43 0.72
N THR A 111 -12.71 5.61 0.34
CA THR A 111 -13.29 5.65 -1.00
C THR A 111 -13.73 7.09 -1.29
N PRO A 112 -13.24 7.69 -2.39
CA PRO A 112 -13.65 9.04 -2.75
C PRO A 112 -15.17 9.10 -2.88
N THR A 113 -15.76 10.15 -2.30
CA THR A 113 -17.19 10.51 -2.27
C THR A 113 -18.03 10.00 -1.09
N THR A 114 -18.93 10.88 -0.64
CA THR A 114 -20.05 10.57 0.27
C THR A 114 -21.24 9.93 -0.45
N GLN A 115 -21.14 9.68 -1.75
CA GLN A 115 -22.24 9.23 -2.59
C GLN A 115 -22.29 7.70 -2.66
N THR A 116 -23.50 7.15 -2.57
CA THR A 116 -23.76 5.72 -2.75
C THR A 116 -23.52 5.32 -4.21
N GLY A 117 -22.88 4.17 -4.43
CA GLY A 117 -22.68 3.59 -5.77
C GLY A 117 -21.28 3.71 -6.36
N TYR A 118 -20.39 4.51 -5.77
CA TYR A 118 -18.97 4.53 -6.16
C TYR A 118 -18.23 3.29 -5.68
N ARG A 119 -17.36 2.78 -6.56
CA ARG A 119 -16.55 1.58 -6.37
C ARG A 119 -15.13 1.84 -6.81
N ALA A 120 -14.17 1.61 -5.94
CA ALA A 120 -12.74 1.69 -6.27
C ALA A 120 -12.35 0.49 -7.15
N VAL A 121 -11.69 0.77 -8.27
CA VAL A 121 -11.26 -0.28 -9.23
C VAL A 121 -9.75 -0.43 -9.29
N ALA A 122 -9.02 0.65 -9.05
CA ALA A 122 -7.57 0.67 -9.05
C ALA A 122 -7.09 1.83 -8.20
N PHE A 123 -5.89 1.70 -7.64
CA PHE A 123 -5.21 2.78 -6.97
C PHE A 123 -3.70 2.65 -7.12
N ASP A 124 -3.00 3.77 -6.94
CA ASP A 124 -1.57 3.81 -6.82
C ASP A 124 -1.14 4.74 -5.68
N VAL A 125 -0.03 4.41 -5.04
CA VAL A 125 0.49 5.15 -3.90
C VAL A 125 1.98 5.38 -4.11
N VAL A 126 2.39 6.63 -3.93
CA VAL A 126 3.80 7.01 -3.93
C VAL A 126 4.09 7.73 -2.61
N GLN A 127 5.13 7.27 -1.91
CA GLN A 127 5.64 7.95 -0.74
C GLN A 127 6.93 8.72 -1.10
N ASP A 128 6.96 10.00 -0.75
CA ASP A 128 8.20 10.75 -0.73
C ASP A 128 8.97 10.39 0.54
N MET A 129 10.14 9.77 0.36
CA MET A 129 10.95 9.30 1.49
C MET A 129 11.62 10.44 2.28
N SER A 130 11.71 11.64 1.71
CA SER A 130 12.33 12.82 2.33
C SER A 130 11.34 13.57 3.23
N THR A 131 10.12 13.80 2.74
CA THR A 131 9.06 14.51 3.48
C THR A 131 8.14 13.57 4.25
N LYS A 132 8.19 12.26 3.95
CA LYS A 132 7.26 11.23 4.40
C LYS A 132 5.82 11.40 3.91
N ASN A 133 5.57 12.37 3.04
CA ASN A 133 4.26 12.60 2.46
C ASN A 133 3.82 11.44 1.56
N VAL A 134 2.52 11.18 1.57
CA VAL A 134 1.89 10.15 0.74
C VAL A 134 1.03 10.82 -0.32
N ASN A 135 1.26 10.44 -1.58
CA ASN A 135 0.41 10.76 -2.71
C ASN A 135 -0.38 9.51 -3.08
N LEU A 136 -1.68 9.66 -3.24
CA LEU A 136 -2.60 8.57 -3.55
C LEU A 136 -3.42 8.96 -4.78
N ALA A 137 -3.42 8.10 -5.78
CA ALA A 137 -4.32 8.18 -6.92
C ALA A 137 -5.29 6.99 -6.86
N VAL A 138 -6.57 7.22 -7.09
CA VAL A 138 -7.59 6.15 -7.12
C VAL A 138 -8.54 6.38 -8.28
N ALA A 139 -8.80 5.32 -9.03
CA ALA A 139 -9.84 5.27 -10.04
C ALA A 139 -11.08 4.63 -9.43
N VAL A 140 -12.23 5.29 -9.61
CA VAL A 140 -13.54 4.80 -9.18
C VAL A 140 -14.51 4.74 -10.35
N THR A 141 -15.52 3.86 -10.25
CA THR A 141 -16.65 3.75 -11.19
C THR A 141 -17.96 3.85 -10.44
N THR A 142 -19.00 4.37 -11.11
CA THR A 142 -20.40 4.35 -10.63
C THR A 142 -21.19 3.11 -11.09
N GLY A 143 -20.54 2.19 -11.82
CA GLY A 143 -20.90 0.77 -11.94
C GLY A 143 -22.13 0.43 -12.74
N ALA A 144 -22.77 -0.74 -12.74
CA ALA A 144 -22.58 -2.02 -12.06
C ALA A 144 -21.50 -2.90 -12.74
N THR A 145 -21.06 -3.96 -12.07
CA THR A 145 -19.92 -4.79 -12.55
C THR A 145 -20.25 -5.42 -13.90
N GLY A 146 -19.45 -5.12 -14.94
CA GLY A 146 -19.53 -5.82 -16.24
C GLY A 146 -20.24 -5.08 -17.38
N THR A 147 -20.56 -3.79 -17.23
CA THR A 147 -21.05 -2.97 -18.35
C THR A 147 -19.95 -2.09 -18.92
N ASN A 148 -19.73 -2.12 -20.25
CA ASN A 148 -18.76 -1.28 -20.97
C ASN A 148 -19.09 0.23 -20.98
N THR A 149 -20.04 0.67 -20.16
CA THR A 149 -20.49 2.06 -20.01
C THR A 149 -20.05 2.70 -18.69
N ASP A 150 -19.19 2.02 -17.94
CA ASP A 150 -18.65 2.52 -16.68
C ASP A 150 -17.82 3.78 -16.90
N LEU A 151 -18.27 4.90 -16.32
CA LEU A 151 -17.49 6.13 -16.25
C LEU A 151 -16.46 6.00 -15.13
N TYR A 152 -15.19 6.11 -15.50
CA TYR A 152 -14.09 6.12 -14.53
C TYR A 152 -13.75 7.56 -14.15
N THR A 153 -13.76 7.84 -12.85
CA THR A 153 -13.26 9.10 -12.29
C THR A 153 -11.97 8.84 -11.55
N ILE A 154 -10.93 9.63 -11.82
CA ILE A 154 -9.64 9.54 -11.13
C ILE A 154 -9.60 10.64 -10.08
N PHE A 155 -9.36 10.25 -8.83
CA PHE A 155 -9.11 11.15 -7.72
C PHE A 155 -7.62 11.08 -7.37
N VAL A 156 -6.99 12.24 -7.22
CA VAL A 156 -5.59 12.34 -6.77
C VAL A 156 -5.55 13.21 -5.54
N THR A 157 -4.92 12.71 -4.49
CA THR A 157 -4.51 13.51 -3.34
C THR A 157 -2.99 13.64 -3.31
N LYS A 158 -2.56 14.83 -2.96
CA LYS A 158 -1.16 15.20 -2.81
C LYS A 158 -0.90 15.58 -1.36
N ASP A 159 0.26 15.19 -0.86
CA ASP A 159 0.77 15.62 0.44
C ASP A 159 -0.19 15.27 1.58
N LEU A 160 -0.73 14.04 1.60
CA LEU A 160 -1.51 13.56 2.73
C LEU A 160 -0.63 13.64 3.99
N PRO A 161 -0.99 14.48 4.97
CA PRO A 161 -0.24 14.57 6.20
C PRO A 161 -0.45 13.26 6.96
N VAL A 162 0.60 12.46 7.03
CA VAL A 162 0.60 11.22 7.79
C VAL A 162 0.80 11.54 9.28
N GLY A 163 -0.31 11.88 9.95
CA GLY A 163 -0.43 12.08 11.39
C GLY A 163 -1.79 11.57 11.91
N ASN A 164 -2.04 11.74 13.21
CA ASN A 164 -3.09 11.09 14.03
C ASN A 164 -4.56 11.31 13.59
N SER A 165 -4.80 11.91 12.43
CA SER A 165 -6.14 12.19 11.93
C SER A 165 -6.09 12.24 10.41
N PHE A 166 -6.42 11.11 9.76
CA PHE A 166 -7.14 11.19 8.49
C PHE A 166 -8.55 11.71 8.81
N GLY A 167 -8.63 12.98 9.23
CA GLY A 167 -9.88 13.70 9.20
C GLY A 167 -10.37 13.64 7.76
N THR A 168 -11.68 13.51 7.58
CA THR A 168 -12.41 13.60 6.32
C THR A 168 -12.11 14.91 5.59
N ARG A 169 -10.87 15.06 5.12
CA ARG A 169 -10.53 15.98 4.05
C ARG A 169 -11.10 15.32 2.83
N GLU A 170 -12.30 15.77 2.50
CA GLU A 170 -12.92 15.60 1.21
C GLU A 170 -11.83 15.69 0.15
N LEU A 171 -11.64 14.59 -0.59
CA LEU A 171 -10.91 14.58 -1.84
C LEU A 171 -11.68 15.52 -2.78
N VAL A 172 -11.36 16.82 -2.71
CA VAL A 172 -11.92 17.81 -3.64
C VAL A 172 -11.27 17.56 -4.99
N CYS A 173 -11.93 16.72 -5.79
CA CYS A 173 -11.64 16.57 -7.20
C CYS A 173 -12.05 17.87 -7.90
N GLY A 174 -11.09 18.58 -8.49
CA GLY A 174 -11.41 19.38 -9.65
C GLY A 174 -11.59 18.43 -10.82
N GLU A 175 -12.74 18.46 -11.49
CA GLU A 175 -12.85 17.91 -12.84
C GLU A 175 -11.81 18.63 -13.72
N GLN A 176 -10.65 18.02 -13.93
CA GLN A 176 -9.64 18.54 -14.85
C GLN A 176 -9.58 17.59 -16.05
N SER A 177 -10.51 17.82 -16.97
CA SER A 177 -10.80 17.01 -18.16
C SER A 177 -9.73 17.05 -19.27
N ASP A 178 -8.54 17.63 -19.04
CA ASP A 178 -7.66 18.10 -20.14
C ASP A 178 -6.20 17.61 -20.09
N TRP A 179 -5.90 16.42 -19.55
CA TRP A 179 -4.50 15.94 -19.45
C TRP A 179 -4.15 14.64 -20.17
N PHE A 180 -4.98 14.15 -21.09
CA PHE A 180 -4.54 13.09 -22.02
C PHE A 180 -4.85 13.46 -23.48
N LYS A 181 -3.94 14.20 -24.09
CA LYS A 181 -3.66 14.08 -25.53
C LYS A 181 -2.24 13.51 -25.63
N PHE A 182 -2.15 12.34 -26.29
CA PHE A 182 -0.95 11.50 -26.43
C PHE A 182 0.29 12.27 -26.87
#